data_AF-S9SBC3-F1
#
_entry.id   AF-S9SBC3-F1
#
_cell.length_a   1.000
_cell.length_b   1.000
_cell.length_c   1.000
_cell.angle_alpha   90.00
_cell.angle_beta   90.00
_cell.angle_gamma   90.00
#
_symmetry.space_group_name_H-M   'P 1'
#
loop_
_entity.id
_entity.type
_entity.pdbx_description
1 polymer ?
#
loop_
_entity_poly.entity_id
_entity_poly.type
_entity_poly.pdbx_seq_one_letter_code
_entity_poly.pdbx_strand_id
1 'polypeptide(L)'
;MIGFAEIIRSVYGSWLLACGKPSGMQWFDSTPGGVLRSFWGPALVLPGVLVLQALDGTFEEANLGFALASQLIAFVIGCTAFPLVVAQICDQIGRSQNYSRYLTVYNWSAIIQISALLPVSLLAWLMPGTPMALLSLIVTVGLLFYQAYLARVALGVTYLAAGLLVTLDLLIGTLVQTAADRIAG
;
A
#
# COMPACT_ATOMS: atom_id res chain seq x y z
N MET A 1 2.66 -1.54 22.07
CA MET A 1 1.50 -2.35 21.65
C MET A 1 0.50 -1.43 20.98
N ILE A 2 -0.19 -1.87 19.93
CA ILE A 2 -1.24 -1.09 19.27
C ILE A 2 -2.59 -1.41 19.92
N GLY A 3 -3.39 -0.38 20.20
CA GLY A 3 -4.74 -0.55 20.75
C GLY A 3 -5.79 -0.73 19.66
N PHE A 4 -6.87 -1.45 19.94
CA PHE A 4 -7.99 -1.63 19.00
C PHE A 4 -8.62 -0.29 18.57
N ALA A 5 -8.76 0.65 19.50
CA ALA A 5 -9.25 2.00 19.20
C ALA A 5 -8.35 2.74 18.20
N GLU A 6 -7.04 2.50 18.23
CA GLU A 6 -6.08 3.08 17.28
C GLU A 6 -6.21 2.49 15.87
N ILE A 7 -6.51 1.19 15.77
CA ILE A 7 -6.82 0.55 14.48
C ILE A 7 -8.08 1.17 13.90
N ILE A 8 -9.19 1.20 14.67
CA ILE A 8 -10.47 1.74 14.20
C ILE A 8 -10.34 3.19 13.72
N ARG A 9 -9.71 4.07 14.51
CA ARG A 9 -9.55 5.48 14.13
C ARG A 9 -8.74 5.61 12.83
N SER A 10 -7.70 4.81 12.65
CA SER A 10 -6.80 4.91 11.50
C SER A 10 -7.44 4.36 10.23
N VAL A 11 -8.21 3.26 10.36
CA VAL A 11 -9.05 2.72 9.29
C VAL A 11 -10.12 3.73 8.91
N TYR A 12 -10.80 4.33 9.88
CA TYR A 12 -11.82 5.36 9.63
C TYR A 12 -11.23 6.60 8.97
N GLY A 13 -10.06 7.07 9.41
CA GLY A 13 -9.33 8.16 8.78
C GLY A 13 -8.98 7.85 7.33
N SER A 14 -8.52 6.62 7.06
CA SER A 14 -8.18 6.16 5.71
C SER A 14 -9.42 6.09 4.82
N TRP A 15 -10.55 5.61 5.35
CA TRP A 15 -11.83 5.61 4.65
C TRP A 15 -12.32 7.01 4.31
N LEU A 16 -12.25 7.97 5.25
CA LEU A 16 -12.58 9.36 4.98
C LEU A 16 -11.73 9.94 3.85
N LEU A 17 -10.43 9.64 3.82
CA LEU A 17 -9.54 10.06 2.75
C LEU A 17 -9.90 9.38 1.41
N ALA A 18 -10.28 8.11 1.42
CA ALA A 18 -10.76 7.41 0.23
C ALA A 18 -12.06 8.02 -0.32
N CYS A 19 -12.93 8.53 0.55
CA CYS A 19 -14.10 9.33 0.18
C CYS A 19 -13.76 10.78 -0.23
N GLY A 20 -12.48 11.13 -0.37
CA GLY A 20 -12.04 12.48 -0.76
C GLY A 20 -12.23 13.55 0.33
N LYS A 21 -12.35 13.16 1.62
CA LYS A 21 -12.51 14.09 2.75
C LYS A 21 -11.15 14.33 3.43
N PRO A 22 -10.49 15.50 3.24
CA PRO A 22 -9.17 15.77 3.82
C PRO A 22 -9.16 15.78 5.36
N SER A 23 -10.33 15.98 5.99
CA SER A 23 -10.48 15.88 7.45
C SER A 23 -10.11 14.51 8.01
N GLY A 24 -10.05 13.46 7.18
CA GLY A 24 -9.54 12.15 7.56
C GLY A 24 -8.14 12.19 8.17
N MET A 25 -7.32 13.17 7.80
CA MET A 25 -5.95 13.33 8.32
C MET A 25 -5.88 13.54 9.84
N GLN A 26 -6.94 14.03 10.48
CA GLN A 26 -6.95 14.33 11.92
C GLN A 26 -6.97 13.06 12.80
N TRP A 27 -7.27 11.90 12.21
CA TRP A 27 -7.42 10.64 12.94
C TRP A 27 -6.12 9.86 13.10
N PHE A 28 -5.02 10.34 12.50
CA PHE A 28 -3.73 9.68 12.50
C PHE A 28 -2.78 10.29 13.53
N ASP A 29 -2.04 9.42 14.20
CA ASP A 29 -0.99 9.81 15.13
C ASP A 29 0.36 9.87 14.40
N SER A 30 0.83 11.09 14.14
CA SER A 30 2.08 11.35 13.42
C SER A 30 3.29 11.48 14.35
N THR A 31 3.16 11.17 15.64
CA THR A 31 4.30 11.12 16.56
C THR A 31 5.27 9.99 16.16
N PRO A 32 6.54 10.03 16.58
CA PRO A 32 7.49 8.95 16.27
C PRO A 32 6.97 7.55 16.68
N GLY A 33 6.28 7.45 17.81
CA GLY A 33 5.63 6.21 18.23
C GLY A 33 4.45 5.81 17.36
N GLY A 34 3.66 6.78 16.89
CA GLY A 34 2.55 6.55 15.96
C GLY A 34 3.03 6.05 14.59
N VAL A 35 4.13 6.59 14.09
CA VAL A 35 4.77 6.13 12.84
C VAL A 35 5.16 4.66 12.94
N LEU A 36 5.82 4.25 14.03
CA LEU A 36 6.18 2.84 14.23
C LEU A 36 4.95 1.93 14.31
N ARG A 37 3.89 2.38 15.00
CA ARG A 37 2.63 1.63 15.07
C ARG A 37 1.92 1.56 13.72
N SER A 38 2.12 2.51 12.81
CA SER A 38 1.48 2.49 11.49
C SER A 38 1.87 1.28 10.64
N PHE A 39 3.03 0.65 10.88
CA PHE A 39 3.44 -0.59 10.21
C PHE A 39 2.52 -1.79 10.52
N TRP A 40 1.64 -1.68 11.53
CA TRP A 40 0.53 -2.63 11.67
C TRP A 40 -0.46 -2.58 10.51
N GLY A 41 -0.61 -1.44 9.82
CA GLY A 41 -1.43 -1.30 8.62
C GLY A 41 -1.11 -2.36 7.55
N PRO A 42 0.11 -2.36 6.98
CA PRO A 42 0.53 -3.42 6.06
C PRO A 42 0.55 -4.80 6.73
N ALA A 43 1.03 -4.95 7.97
CA ALA A 43 1.10 -6.26 8.62
C ALA A 43 -0.27 -6.94 8.78
N LEU A 44 -1.34 -6.17 9.05
CA LEU A 44 -2.70 -6.69 9.18
C LEU A 44 -3.29 -7.16 7.84
N VAL A 45 -2.85 -6.58 6.72
CA VAL A 45 -3.33 -6.98 5.39
C VAL A 45 -2.49 -8.06 4.72
N LEU A 46 -1.36 -8.45 5.32
CA LEU A 46 -0.48 -9.48 4.79
C LEU A 46 -1.22 -10.77 4.39
N PRO A 47 -2.19 -11.32 5.17
CA PRO A 47 -2.95 -12.49 4.73
C PRO A 47 -3.70 -12.25 3.41
N GLY A 48 -4.27 -11.05 3.22
CA GLY A 48 -4.95 -10.70 1.97
C GLY A 48 -3.96 -10.56 0.80
N VAL A 49 -2.77 -10.03 1.05
CA VAL A 49 -1.69 -9.97 0.04
C VAL A 49 -1.26 -11.37 -0.39
N LEU A 50 -1.07 -12.30 0.55
CA LEU A 50 -0.71 -13.69 0.24
C LEU A 50 -1.81 -14.40 -0.56
N VAL A 51 -3.09 -14.12 -0.28
CA VAL A 51 -4.20 -14.64 -1.09
C VAL A 51 -4.14 -14.07 -2.50
N LEU A 52 -3.92 -12.76 -2.68
CA LEU A 52 -3.76 -12.17 -4.02
C LEU A 52 -2.63 -12.84 -4.81
N GLN A 53 -1.47 -13.04 -4.19
CA GLN A 53 -0.35 -13.75 -4.82
C GLN A 53 -0.69 -15.19 -5.20
N ALA A 54 -1.46 -15.89 -4.35
CA ALA A 54 -1.92 -17.23 -4.67
C ALA A 54 -2.88 -17.25 -5.88
N LEU A 55 -3.75 -16.25 -6.02
CA LEU A 55 -4.64 -16.12 -7.17
C LEU A 55 -3.88 -15.81 -8.47
N ASP A 56 -2.75 -15.11 -8.37
CA ASP A 56 -1.86 -14.79 -9.50
C ASP A 56 -0.92 -15.95 -9.87
N GLY A 57 -1.03 -17.11 -9.20
CA GLY A 57 -0.25 -18.31 -9.50
C GLY A 57 1.17 -18.32 -8.93
N THR A 58 1.53 -17.36 -8.06
CA THR A 58 2.89 -17.21 -7.50
C THR A 58 3.43 -18.46 -6.80
N PHE A 59 2.55 -19.35 -6.32
CA PHE A 59 2.93 -20.55 -5.57
C PHE A 59 2.78 -21.86 -6.34
N GLU A 60 2.44 -21.84 -7.64
CA GLU A 60 2.12 -23.06 -8.40
C GLU A 60 3.35 -23.88 -8.80
N GLU A 61 4.46 -23.24 -9.18
CA GLU A 61 5.64 -23.91 -9.74
C GLU A 61 6.81 -24.05 -8.75
N ALA A 62 6.80 -23.28 -7.66
CA ALA A 62 7.91 -23.17 -6.73
C ALA A 62 7.77 -24.09 -5.50
N ASN A 63 8.89 -24.37 -4.83
CA ASN A 63 8.84 -24.95 -3.49
C ASN A 63 8.11 -23.98 -2.56
N LEU A 64 6.93 -24.38 -2.06
CA LEU A 64 6.04 -23.52 -1.27
C LEU A 64 6.75 -22.81 -0.10
N GLY A 65 7.64 -23.51 0.63
CA GLY A 65 8.35 -22.92 1.76
C GLY A 65 9.32 -21.82 1.33
N PHE A 66 10.02 -22.03 0.23
CA PHE A 66 10.95 -21.06 -0.33
C PHE A 66 10.22 -19.88 -1.00
N ALA A 67 9.14 -20.16 -1.75
CA ALA A 67 8.28 -19.15 -2.34
C ALA A 67 7.68 -18.25 -1.26
N LEU A 68 7.10 -18.82 -0.20
CA LEU A 68 6.59 -18.04 0.95
C LEU A 68 7.69 -17.20 1.60
N ALA A 69 8.88 -17.75 1.82
CA ALA A 69 9.99 -16.99 2.39
C ALA A 69 10.39 -15.80 1.49
N SER A 70 10.48 -16.03 0.18
CA SER A 70 10.81 -14.96 -0.79
C SER A 70 9.74 -13.86 -0.80
N GLN A 71 8.46 -14.22 -0.77
CA GLN A 71 7.35 -13.28 -0.78
C GLN A 71 7.23 -12.49 0.51
N LEU A 72 7.51 -13.11 1.68
CA LEU A 72 7.57 -12.39 2.95
C LEU A 72 8.72 -11.39 3.01
N ILE A 73 9.90 -11.74 2.47
CA ILE A 73 11.04 -10.83 2.37
C ILE A 73 10.69 -9.68 1.43
N ALA A 74 10.14 -9.99 0.25
CA ALA A 74 9.68 -9.01 -0.73
C ALA A 74 8.65 -8.04 -0.14
N PHE A 75 7.71 -8.57 0.65
CA PHE A 75 6.71 -7.77 1.36
C PHE A 75 7.36 -6.80 2.37
N VAL A 76 8.30 -7.26 3.19
CA VAL A 76 9.01 -6.41 4.15
C VAL A 76 9.83 -5.33 3.44
N ILE A 77 10.49 -5.69 2.33
CA ILE A 77 11.22 -4.74 1.49
C ILE A 77 10.24 -3.72 0.90
N GLY A 78 9.11 -4.14 0.34
CA GLY A 78 8.08 -3.24 -0.21
C GLY A 78 7.53 -2.27 0.83
N CYS A 79 7.34 -2.71 2.08
CA CYS A 79 6.89 -1.86 3.18
C CYS A 79 7.92 -0.81 3.62
N THR A 80 9.19 -0.96 3.27
CA THR A 80 10.28 -0.11 3.79
C THR A 80 11.02 0.67 2.70
N ALA A 81 11.22 0.09 1.52
CA ALA A 81 11.97 0.67 0.42
C ALA A 81 11.35 1.99 -0.06
N PHE A 82 10.06 2.00 -0.37
CA PHE A 82 9.39 3.22 -0.83
C PHE A 82 9.39 4.32 0.25
N PRO A 83 8.99 4.06 1.53
CA PRO A 83 9.13 5.05 2.59
C PRO A 83 10.52 5.66 2.73
N LEU A 84 11.58 4.85 2.67
CA LEU A 84 12.97 5.33 2.75
C LEU A 84 13.31 6.27 1.60
N VAL A 85 12.90 5.94 0.38
CA VAL A 85 13.10 6.80 -0.79
C VAL A 85 12.30 8.11 -0.64
N VAL A 86 11.05 8.05 -0.18
CA VAL A 86 10.24 9.25 0.05
C VAL A 86 10.81 10.14 1.15
N ALA A 87 11.43 9.57 2.19
CA ALA A 87 12.11 10.36 3.22
C ALA A 87 13.21 11.24 2.60
N GLN A 88 14.07 10.65 1.77
CA GLN A 88 15.14 11.37 1.06
C GLN A 88 14.59 12.43 0.10
N ILE A 89 13.51 12.13 -0.61
CA ILE A 89 12.84 13.10 -1.49
C ILE A 89 12.29 14.26 -0.66
N CYS A 90 11.64 13.98 0.47
CA CYS A 90 11.08 15.00 1.36
C CYS A 90 12.16 15.94 1.90
N ASP A 91 13.33 15.43 2.24
CA ASP A 91 14.48 16.24 2.66
C ASP A 91 14.93 17.20 1.57
N GLN A 92 15.01 16.73 0.32
CA GLN A 92 15.43 17.54 -0.82
C GLN A 92 14.42 18.62 -1.20
N ILE A 93 13.12 18.38 -1.02
CA ILE A 93 12.05 19.32 -1.40
C ILE A 93 11.51 20.15 -0.21
N GLY A 94 12.16 20.09 0.95
CA GLY A 94 11.78 20.86 2.14
C GLY A 94 10.44 20.43 2.77
N ARG A 95 10.10 19.14 2.71
CA ARG A 95 8.86 18.55 3.22
C ARG A 95 9.06 17.51 4.32
N SER A 96 10.25 17.39 4.89
CA SER A 96 10.58 16.43 5.96
C SER A 96 9.62 16.46 7.14
N GLN A 97 9.16 17.65 7.53
CA GLN A 97 8.17 17.83 8.62
C GLN A 97 6.83 17.12 8.38
N ASN A 98 6.49 16.86 7.11
CA ASN A 98 5.26 16.17 6.72
C ASN A 98 5.49 14.67 6.49
N TYR A 99 6.74 14.19 6.46
CA TYR A 99 7.06 12.80 6.14
C TYR A 99 6.42 11.82 7.13
N SER A 100 6.55 12.05 8.44
CA SER A 100 5.93 11.19 9.47
C SER A 100 4.41 11.08 9.30
N ARG A 101 3.76 12.20 8.96
CA ARG A 101 2.32 12.26 8.70
C ARG A 101 1.95 11.48 7.45
N TYR A 102 2.71 11.64 6.37
CA TYR A 102 2.52 10.88 5.14
C TYR A 102 2.71 9.39 5.33
N LEU A 103 3.84 8.96 5.92
CA LEU A 103 4.14 7.55 6.13
C LEU A 103 3.06 6.86 6.96
N THR A 104 2.60 7.53 8.03
CA THR A 104 1.53 7.00 8.87
C THR A 104 0.27 6.72 8.07
N VAL A 105 -0.17 7.70 7.27
CA VAL A 105 -1.37 7.57 6.44
C VAL A 105 -1.19 6.54 5.33
N TYR A 106 -0.03 6.56 4.67
CA TYR A 106 0.33 5.61 3.62
C TYR A 106 0.21 4.17 4.12
N ASN A 107 0.80 3.86 5.27
CA ASN A 107 0.76 2.51 5.83
C ASN A 107 -0.66 2.06 6.21
N TRP A 108 -1.43 2.93 6.85
CA TRP A 108 -2.83 2.61 7.21
C TRP A 108 -3.74 2.50 5.99
N SER A 109 -3.40 3.20 4.89
CA SER A 109 -4.14 3.12 3.64
C SER A 109 -4.11 1.74 2.99
N ALA A 110 -3.10 0.92 3.31
CA ALA A 110 -2.99 -0.45 2.83
C ALA A 110 -4.26 -1.28 3.13
N ILE A 111 -4.92 -1.02 4.25
CA ILE A 111 -6.19 -1.67 4.62
C ILE A 111 -7.28 -1.36 3.59
N ILE A 112 -7.41 -0.09 3.18
CA ILE A 112 -8.40 0.30 2.16
C ILE A 112 -8.04 -0.31 0.80
N GLN A 113 -6.76 -0.29 0.43
CA GLN A 113 -6.29 -0.82 -0.86
C GLN A 113 -6.60 -2.32 -0.97
N ILE A 114 -6.20 -3.12 0.03
CA ILE A 114 -6.42 -4.57 0.02
C ILE A 114 -7.89 -4.92 0.18
N SER A 115 -8.66 -4.17 0.98
CA SER A 115 -10.11 -4.39 1.11
C SER A 115 -10.86 -4.13 -0.21
N ALA A 116 -10.34 -3.26 -1.08
CA ALA A 116 -10.91 -3.00 -2.40
C ALA A 116 -10.43 -4.02 -3.45
N LEU A 117 -9.14 -4.36 -3.47
CA LEU A 117 -8.56 -5.29 -4.45
C LEU A 117 -9.03 -6.73 -4.23
N LEU A 118 -8.96 -7.23 -3.00
CA LEU A 118 -9.17 -8.64 -2.71
C LEU A 118 -10.54 -9.17 -3.20
N PRO A 119 -11.68 -8.52 -2.94
CA PRO A 119 -12.97 -9.00 -3.43
C PRO A 119 -13.06 -9.01 -4.97
N VAL A 120 -12.46 -8.01 -5.61
CA VAL A 120 -12.50 -7.86 -7.07
C VAL A 120 -11.64 -8.92 -7.74
N SER A 121 -10.45 -9.18 -7.21
CA SER A 121 -9.57 -10.26 -7.69
C SER A 121 -10.20 -11.64 -7.47
N LEU A 122 -10.88 -11.87 -6.34
CA LEU A 122 -11.61 -13.12 -6.10
C LEU A 122 -12.75 -13.31 -7.12
N LEU A 123 -13.52 -12.27 -7.41
CA LEU A 123 -14.56 -12.33 -8.44
C LEU A 123 -13.99 -12.58 -9.84
N ALA A 124 -12.87 -11.92 -10.17
CA ALA A 124 -12.18 -12.13 -11.45
C ALA A 124 -11.64 -13.56 -11.59
N TRP A 125 -11.15 -14.16 -10.51
CA TRP A 125 -10.70 -15.55 -10.48
C TRP A 125 -11.86 -16.55 -10.62
N LEU A 126 -12.98 -16.31 -9.93
CA LEU A 126 -14.18 -17.17 -10.01
C LEU A 126 -14.90 -17.07 -11.36
N MET A 127 -14.93 -15.88 -11.96
CA MET A 127 -15.68 -15.57 -13.18
C MET A 127 -14.78 -14.84 -14.19
N PRO A 128 -13.78 -15.53 -14.77
CA PRO A 128 -12.83 -14.89 -15.67
C PRO A 128 -13.53 -14.36 -16.92
N GLY A 129 -13.15 -13.15 -17.34
CA GLY A 129 -13.69 -12.52 -18.53
C GLY A 129 -13.39 -11.03 -18.62
N THR A 130 -13.61 -10.45 -19.80
CA THR A 130 -13.38 -9.02 -20.07
C THR A 130 -14.05 -8.08 -19.07
N PRO A 131 -15.32 -8.30 -18.63
CA PRO A 131 -15.95 -7.42 -17.65
C PRO A 131 -15.22 -7.37 -16.30
N MET A 132 -14.76 -8.52 -15.80
CA MET A 132 -14.02 -8.57 -14.54
C MET A 132 -12.62 -7.97 -14.69
N ALA A 133 -11.94 -8.20 -15.82
CA ALA A 133 -10.65 -7.55 -16.10
C ALA A 133 -10.76 -6.02 -16.13
N LEU A 134 -11.81 -5.48 -16.75
CA LEU A 134 -12.08 -4.04 -16.75
C LEU A 134 -12.39 -3.52 -15.35
N LEU A 135 -13.14 -4.27 -14.54
CA LEU A 135 -13.42 -3.91 -13.15
C LEU A 135 -12.13 -3.85 -12.32
N SER A 136 -11.27 -4.87 -12.42
CA SER A 136 -9.95 -4.88 -11.78
C SER A 136 -9.10 -3.67 -12.19
N LEU A 137 -9.08 -3.34 -13.48
CA LEU A 137 -8.37 -2.17 -13.98
C LEU A 137 -8.92 -0.86 -13.40
N ILE A 138 -10.24 -0.68 -13.38
CA ILE A 138 -10.90 0.51 -12.81
C ILE A 138 -10.54 0.67 -11.33
N VAL A 139 -10.59 -0.43 -10.58
CA VAL A 139 -10.27 -0.43 -9.15
C VAL A 139 -8.80 -0.10 -8.92
N THR A 140 -7.89 -0.74 -9.66
CA THR A 140 -6.45 -0.43 -9.59
C THR A 140 -6.18 1.03 -9.91
N VAL A 141 -6.71 1.55 -11.01
CA VAL A 141 -6.55 2.97 -11.39
C VAL A 141 -7.12 3.89 -10.31
N GLY A 142 -8.29 3.57 -9.75
CA GLY A 142 -8.89 4.31 -8.64
C GLY A 142 -7.99 4.34 -7.40
N LEU A 143 -7.33 3.22 -7.07
CA LEU A 143 -6.38 3.14 -5.97
C LEU A 143 -5.10 3.94 -6.22
N LEU A 144 -4.62 4.02 -7.47
CA LEU A 144 -3.48 4.89 -7.82
C LEU A 144 -3.83 6.37 -7.64
N PHE A 145 -5.04 6.78 -8.04
CA PHE A 145 -5.54 8.13 -7.76
C PHE A 145 -5.65 8.38 -6.26
N TYR A 146 -6.13 7.40 -5.50
CA TYR A 146 -6.20 7.49 -4.04
C TYR A 146 -4.80 7.66 -3.43
N GLN A 147 -3.81 6.87 -3.82
CA GLN A 147 -2.43 7.02 -3.34
C GLN A 147 -1.85 8.40 -3.69
N ALA A 148 -2.06 8.89 -4.91
CA ALA A 148 -1.62 10.23 -5.31
C ALA A 148 -2.30 11.32 -4.46
N TYR A 149 -3.60 11.15 -4.19
CA TYR A 149 -4.34 12.04 -3.31
C TYR A 149 -3.78 12.03 -1.87
N LEU A 150 -3.41 10.87 -1.32
CA LEU A 150 -2.76 10.78 0.00
C LEU A 150 -1.43 11.52 0.02
N ALA A 151 -0.57 11.29 -0.97
CA ALA A 151 0.71 12.02 -1.10
C ALA A 151 0.48 13.53 -1.18
N ARG A 152 -0.50 13.96 -1.98
CA ARG A 152 -0.86 15.37 -2.15
C ARG A 152 -1.31 16.03 -0.84
N VAL A 153 -2.22 15.38 -0.11
CA VAL A 153 -2.84 15.92 1.11
C VAL A 153 -1.89 15.84 2.31
N ALA A 154 -1.14 14.75 2.45
CA ALA A 154 -0.28 14.54 3.60
C ALA A 154 1.06 15.28 3.46
N LEU A 155 1.71 15.23 2.30
CA LEU A 155 2.98 15.95 2.06
C LEU A 155 2.77 17.41 1.66
N GLY A 156 1.61 17.75 1.10
CA GLY A 156 1.31 19.10 0.62
C GLY A 156 2.06 19.47 -0.67
N VAL A 157 2.47 18.48 -1.47
CA VAL A 157 3.23 18.63 -2.74
C VAL A 157 2.32 19.01 -3.92
N THR A 158 2.82 19.21 -5.14
CA THR A 158 1.95 19.45 -6.31
C THR A 158 1.28 18.15 -6.79
N TYR A 159 0.25 18.24 -7.65
CA TYR A 159 -0.35 17.06 -8.28
C TYR A 159 0.67 16.26 -9.11
N LEU A 160 1.55 16.96 -9.83
CA LEU A 160 2.61 16.33 -10.60
C LEU A 160 3.56 15.54 -9.70
N ALA A 161 4.02 16.15 -8.60
CA ALA A 161 4.90 15.48 -7.64
C ALA A 161 4.22 14.26 -7.00
N ALA A 162 2.93 14.36 -6.65
CA ALA A 162 2.17 13.23 -6.13
C ALA A 162 2.06 12.07 -7.15
N GLY A 163 1.80 12.38 -8.42
CA GLY A 163 1.77 11.37 -9.49
C GLY A 163 3.14 10.70 -9.72
N LEU A 164 4.22 11.47 -9.66
CA LEU A 164 5.59 10.94 -9.75
C LEU A 164 5.92 10.02 -8.56
N LEU A 165 5.48 10.35 -7.34
CA LEU A 165 5.66 9.49 -6.17
C LEU A 165 4.92 8.16 -6.33
N VAL A 166 3.68 8.16 -6.83
CA VAL A 166 2.94 6.91 -7.11
C VAL A 166 3.62 6.10 -8.20
N THR A 167 4.12 6.76 -9.26
CA THR A 167 4.86 6.07 -10.31
C THR A 167 6.13 5.42 -9.76
N LEU A 168 6.84 6.11 -8.87
CA LEU A 168 8.03 5.59 -8.20
C LEU A 168 7.69 4.41 -7.28
N ASP A 169 6.60 4.49 -6.53
CA ASP A 169 6.10 3.38 -5.69
C ASP A 169 5.83 2.13 -6.53
N LEU A 170 5.11 2.30 -7.65
CA LEU A 170 4.87 1.20 -8.60
C LEU A 170 6.15 0.61 -9.17
N LEU A 171 7.13 1.44 -9.55
CA LEU A 171 8.41 0.96 -10.05
C LEU A 171 9.17 0.17 -8.97
N ILE A 172 9.21 0.65 -7.73
CA ILE A 172 9.85 -0.07 -6.62
C ILE A 172 9.12 -1.39 -6.37
N GLY A 173 7.79 -1.36 -6.25
CA GLY A 173 6.98 -2.55 -6.01
C GLY A 173 7.15 -3.61 -7.10
N THR A 174 7.10 -3.21 -8.36
CA THR A 174 7.29 -4.13 -9.50
C THR A 174 8.71 -4.69 -9.57
N LEU A 175 9.75 -3.89 -9.29
CA LEU A 175 11.13 -4.37 -9.23
C LEU A 175 11.32 -5.39 -8.10
N VAL A 176 10.75 -5.12 -6.92
CA VAL A 176 10.83 -6.02 -5.77
C VAL A 176 10.11 -7.34 -6.06
N GLN A 177 8.90 -7.28 -6.64
CA GLN A 177 8.15 -8.50 -7.00
C GLN A 177 8.85 -9.30 -8.09
N THR A 178 9.31 -8.64 -9.16
CA THR A 178 10.06 -9.32 -10.23
C THR A 178 11.32 -10.01 -9.69
N ALA A 179 12.01 -9.39 -8.73
CA ALA A 179 13.16 -10.00 -8.09
C ALA A 179 12.78 -11.20 -7.22
N ALA A 180 11.67 -11.12 -6.48
CA ALA A 180 11.16 -12.21 -5.66
C ALA A 180 10.79 -13.43 -6.51
N ASP A 181 10.03 -13.23 -7.59
CA ASP A 181 9.59 -14.29 -8.48
C ASP A 181 10.80 -14.99 -9.15
N ARG A 182 11.77 -14.20 -9.64
CA ARG A 182 13.02 -14.75 -10.22
C ARG A 182 13.86 -15.55 -9.24
N ILE A 183 13.82 -15.20 -7.96
CA ILE A 183 14.54 -15.95 -6.94
C ILE A 183 13.79 -17.25 -6.64
N ALA A 184 12.46 -17.21 -6.55
CA ALA A 184 11.60 -18.32 -6.15
C ALA A 184 11.58 -19.48 -7.16
N GLY A 185 11.79 -19.22 -8.45
CA GLY A 185 11.86 -20.22 -9.52
C GLY A 185 10.99 -19.81 -10.69
#